data_AF-A0A0J1HG26-F1
#
_entry.id   AF-A0A0J1HG26-F1
#
_cell.length_a   1.000
_cell.length_b   1.000
_cell.length_c   1.000
_cell.angle_alpha   90.00
_cell.angle_beta   90.00
_cell.angle_gamma   90.00
#
_symmetry.space_group_name_H-M   'P 1'
#
loop_
_entity.id
_entity.type
_entity.pdbx_description
1 polymer ?
#
loop_
_entity_poly.entity_id
_entity_poly.type
_entity_poly.pdbx_seq_one_letter_code
_entity_poly.pdbx_strand_id
1 'polypeptide(L)'
;MNKLLITLVMLDISTGANAFTRDMNHESRNIVAGVSDSREGAMRKGQDFATNLKSESPSRLKRTLGIYEYGMKTNTIKVDDSRIKIDEFSTASGQVKYRAVVNVDYSYDKYLSDNR
;
A
#
# COMPACT_ATOMS: atom_id res chain seq x y z
N MET A 1 2.84 1.69 -70.00
CA MET A 1 1.55 1.20 -69.48
C MET A 1 1.68 1.01 -67.98
N ASN A 2 1.05 1.93 -67.23
CA ASN A 2 1.10 2.03 -65.78
C ASN A 2 0.44 0.81 -65.12
N LYS A 3 1.08 0.24 -64.10
CA LYS A 3 0.37 -0.62 -63.13
C LYS A 3 0.55 0.00 -61.75
N LEU A 4 -0.59 0.50 -61.25
CA LEU A 4 -0.77 1.11 -59.94
C LEU A 4 -0.23 0.23 -58.81
N LEU A 5 0.55 0.82 -57.92
CA LEU A 5 0.68 0.38 -56.52
C LEU A 5 -0.37 1.15 -55.71
N ILE A 6 -1.39 0.45 -55.23
CA ILE A 6 -2.35 1.00 -54.27
C ILE A 6 -1.88 0.59 -52.87
N THR A 7 -1.31 1.53 -52.12
CA THR A 7 -0.99 1.35 -50.71
C THR A 7 -2.19 1.84 -49.89
N LEU A 8 -2.90 0.91 -49.26
CA LEU A 8 -4.01 1.19 -48.35
C LEU A 8 -3.42 1.71 -47.02
N VAL A 9 -3.59 3.00 -46.71
CA VAL A 9 -3.24 3.56 -45.39
C VAL A 9 -4.46 3.36 -44.50
N MET A 10 -4.42 2.35 -43.61
CA MET A 10 -5.39 2.26 -42.52
C MET A 10 -5.02 3.32 -41.49
N LEU A 11 -5.85 4.35 -41.37
CA LEU A 11 -5.80 5.31 -40.27
C LEU A 11 -6.41 4.62 -39.04
N ASP A 12 -5.55 4.04 -38.19
CA ASP A 12 -5.94 3.61 -36.85
C ASP A 12 -6.27 4.86 -36.03
N ILE A 13 -7.55 5.21 -35.96
CA ILE A 13 -8.03 6.19 -34.99
C ILE A 13 -8.00 5.50 -33.63
N SER A 14 -6.83 5.50 -32.99
CA SER A 14 -6.69 5.10 -31.59
C SER A 14 -7.41 6.15 -30.74
N THR A 15 -8.68 5.90 -30.44
CA THR A 15 -9.42 6.63 -29.42
C THR A 15 -8.72 6.39 -28.08
N GLY A 16 -7.92 7.37 -27.66
CA GLY A 16 -7.30 7.36 -26.34
C GLY A 16 -8.39 7.35 -25.27
N ALA A 17 -8.59 6.21 -24.62
CA ALA A 17 -9.36 6.14 -23.40
C ALA A 17 -8.56 6.88 -22.32
N ASN A 18 -8.88 8.16 -22.10
CA ASN A 18 -8.38 8.86 -20.92
C ASN A 18 -9.03 8.21 -19.70
N ALA A 19 -8.33 7.28 -19.06
CA ALA A 19 -8.67 6.83 -17.73
C ALA A 19 -8.54 8.04 -16.80
N PHE A 20 -9.64 8.47 -16.21
CA PHE A 20 -9.63 9.48 -15.16
C PHE A 20 -8.78 8.97 -14.00
N THR A 21 -7.54 9.44 -13.89
CA THR A 21 -6.66 9.12 -12.77
C THR A 21 -7.03 10.03 -11.61
N ARG A 22 -7.75 9.48 -10.63
CA ARG A 22 -7.91 10.14 -9.33
C ARG A 22 -6.55 10.12 -8.64
N ASP A 23 -5.95 11.29 -8.43
CA ASP A 23 -4.70 11.42 -7.70
C ASP A 23 -4.90 11.02 -6.23
N MET A 24 -4.54 9.78 -5.91
CA MET A 24 -4.49 9.27 -4.55
C MET A 24 -3.05 9.33 -4.04
N ASN A 25 -2.88 9.76 -2.80
CA ASN A 25 -1.58 9.70 -2.14
C ASN A 25 -1.32 8.24 -1.78
N HIS A 26 -0.10 7.77 -2.02
CA HIS A 26 0.34 6.41 -1.69
C HIS A 26 1.56 6.49 -0.78
N GLU A 27 1.51 5.77 0.33
CA GLU A 27 2.56 5.75 1.34
C GLU A 27 2.80 4.32 1.83
N SER A 28 3.93 4.12 2.50
CA SER A 28 4.29 2.83 3.09
C SER A 28 4.79 3.00 4.53
N ARG A 29 4.47 2.03 5.40
CA ARG A 29 4.88 2.04 6.81
C ARG A 29 5.34 0.67 7.27
N ASN A 30 6.47 0.62 7.97
CA ASN A 30 6.91 -0.57 8.68
C ASN A 30 6.40 -0.54 10.12
N ILE A 31 5.65 -1.56 10.53
CA ILE A 31 5.10 -1.68 11.87
C ILE A 31 5.52 -3.02 12.48
N VAL A 32 6.03 -2.99 13.71
CA VAL A 32 6.35 -4.21 14.45
C VAL A 32 5.04 -4.81 14.97
N ALA A 33 4.61 -5.93 14.39
CA ALA A 33 3.39 -6.64 14.79
C ALA A 33 3.56 -7.42 16.10
N GLY A 34 4.80 -7.73 16.48
CA GLY A 34 5.13 -8.32 17.77
C GLY A 34 6.39 -9.16 17.76
N VAL A 35 6.74 -9.66 18.93
CA VAL A 35 7.90 -10.52 19.19
C VAL A 35 7.42 -11.90 19.66
N SER A 36 8.16 -12.95 19.31
CA SER A 36 7.95 -14.32 19.74
C SER A 36 9.28 -15.04 19.95
N ASP A 37 9.25 -16.12 20.72
CA ASP A 37 10.41 -16.99 20.92
C ASP A 37 10.60 -17.99 19.76
N SER A 38 9.66 -18.05 18.80
CA SER A 38 9.79 -18.84 17.57
C SER A 38 9.45 -18.06 16.31
N ARG A 39 10.01 -18.51 15.18
CA ARG A 39 9.78 -17.91 13.86
C ARG A 39 8.30 -18.04 13.44
N GLU A 40 7.68 -19.19 13.71
CA GLU A 40 6.26 -19.46 13.42
C GLU A 40 5.34 -18.61 14.29
N GLY A 41 5.72 -18.37 15.56
CA GLY A 41 4.98 -17.48 16.45
C GLY A 41 5.02 -16.03 15.98
N ALA A 42 6.17 -15.56 15.50
CA ALA A 42 6.28 -14.25 14.87
C ALA A 42 5.45 -14.17 13.58
N MET A 43 5.51 -15.20 12.72
CA MET A 43 4.73 -15.25 11.48
C MET A 43 3.22 -15.13 11.72
N ARG A 44 2.66 -15.88 12.68
CA ARG A 44 1.24 -15.78 13.04
C ARG A 44 0.87 -14.38 13.50
N LYS A 45 1.68 -13.77 14.37
CA LYS A 45 1.47 -12.37 14.81
C LYS A 45 1.45 -11.39 13.64
N GLY A 46 2.35 -11.57 12.66
CA GLY A 46 2.37 -10.76 11.44
C GLY A 46 1.11 -10.95 10.58
N GLN A 47 0.65 -12.18 10.42
CA GLN A 47 -0.57 -12.53 9.66
C GLN A 47 -1.83 -11.97 10.33
N ASP A 48 -1.94 -12.13 11.65
CA ASP A 48 -3.05 -11.59 12.44
C ASP A 48 -3.10 -10.07 12.33
N PHE A 49 -1.95 -9.40 12.47
CA PHE A 49 -1.86 -7.94 12.35
C PHE A 49 -2.24 -7.46 10.94
N ALA A 50 -1.69 -8.08 9.89
CA ALA A 50 -2.02 -7.73 8.51
C ALA A 50 -3.50 -7.94 8.18
N THR A 51 -4.12 -9.00 8.72
CA THR A 51 -5.55 -9.30 8.55
C THR A 51 -6.41 -8.27 9.29
N ASN A 52 -6.03 -7.90 10.51
CA ASN A 52 -6.73 -6.88 11.29
C ASN A 52 -6.70 -5.53 10.57
N LEU A 53 -5.55 -5.11 10.03
CA LEU A 53 -5.45 -3.88 9.25
C LEU A 53 -6.43 -3.85 8.06
N LYS A 54 -6.59 -4.95 7.32
CA LYS A 54 -7.53 -5.00 6.19
C LYS A 54 -9.00 -4.87 6.60
N SER A 55 -9.34 -5.17 7.85
CA SER A 55 -10.70 -5.10 8.39
C SER A 55 -10.96 -3.86 9.27
N GLU A 56 -9.93 -3.07 9.56
CA GLU A 56 -10.05 -1.86 10.37
C GLU A 56 -10.83 -0.76 9.64
N SER A 57 -11.61 0.02 10.41
CA SER A 57 -12.23 1.21 9.88
C SER A 57 -11.19 2.29 9.55
N PRO A 58 -11.44 3.19 8.58
CA PRO A 58 -10.47 4.21 8.20
C PRO A 58 -9.99 5.10 9.37
N SER A 59 -10.84 5.36 10.37
CA SER A 59 -10.45 6.12 11.57
C SER A 59 -9.55 5.33 12.54
N ARG A 60 -9.64 4.00 12.54
CA ARG A 60 -8.70 3.12 13.25
C ARG A 60 -7.38 3.06 12.47
N LEU A 61 -7.45 2.84 11.16
CA LEU A 61 -6.29 2.85 10.27
C LEU A 61 -5.45 4.12 10.40
N LYS A 62 -6.08 5.31 10.43
CA LYS A 62 -5.37 6.57 10.65
C LYS A 62 -4.45 6.54 11.88
N ARG A 63 -4.96 5.98 12.98
CA ARG A 63 -4.23 5.87 14.25
C ARG A 63 -3.17 4.78 14.18
N THR A 64 -3.54 3.60 13.68
CA THR A 64 -2.64 2.44 13.59
C THR A 64 -1.44 2.72 12.66
N LEU A 65 -1.67 3.40 11.54
CA LEU A 65 -0.65 3.80 10.57
C LEU A 65 0.11 5.08 10.98
N GLY A 66 -0.38 5.81 11.99
CA GLY A 66 0.24 7.04 12.48
C GLY A 66 0.24 8.18 11.47
N ILE A 67 -0.87 8.38 10.76
CA ILE A 67 -1.00 9.38 9.70
C ILE A 67 -1.38 10.74 10.31
N TYR A 68 -0.47 11.72 10.22
CA TYR A 68 -0.65 13.09 10.73
C TYR A 68 -0.85 14.14 9.63
N GLU A 69 -1.16 13.70 8.42
CA GLU A 69 -1.25 14.57 7.26
C GLU A 69 -2.42 15.56 7.32
N TYR A 70 -2.13 16.83 7.06
CA TYR A 70 -3.14 17.89 7.00
C TYR A 70 -3.99 17.77 5.73
N GLY A 71 -5.28 18.10 5.83
CA GLY A 71 -6.20 18.04 4.69
C GLY A 71 -6.52 16.63 4.21
N MET A 72 -6.11 15.57 4.89
CA MET A 72 -6.46 14.20 4.52
C MET A 72 -7.96 13.89 4.75
N LYS A 73 -8.60 13.28 3.76
CA LYS A 73 -9.95 12.71 3.88
C LYS A 73 -9.88 11.34 4.58
N THR A 74 -10.09 11.33 5.89
CA THR A 74 -9.90 10.12 6.73
C THR A 74 -10.73 8.92 6.28
N ASN A 75 -11.93 9.11 5.72
CA ASN A 75 -12.78 8.04 5.22
C ASN A 75 -12.28 7.36 3.93
N THR A 76 -11.22 7.89 3.31
CA THR A 76 -10.64 7.33 2.07
C THR A 76 -9.40 6.47 2.32
N ILE A 77 -8.95 6.36 3.57
CA ILE A 77 -7.78 5.55 3.91
C ILE A 77 -8.08 4.09 3.60
N LYS A 78 -7.19 3.46 2.82
CA LYS A 78 -7.28 2.07 2.42
C LYS A 78 -5.91 1.41 2.49
N VAL A 79 -5.87 0.16 2.96
CA VAL A 79 -4.70 -0.70 2.83
C VAL A 79 -4.70 -1.33 1.44
N ASP A 80 -3.64 -1.13 0.69
CA ASP A 80 -3.50 -1.65 -0.67
C ASP A 80 -2.78 -2.99 -0.67
N ASP A 81 -1.67 -3.10 0.06
CA ASP A 81 -0.95 -4.36 0.28
C ASP A 81 -0.28 -4.40 1.66
N SER A 82 0.02 -5.61 2.13
CA SER A 82 0.77 -5.84 3.36
C SER A 82 1.76 -6.99 3.17
N ARG A 83 3.05 -6.72 3.40
CA ARG A 83 4.12 -7.71 3.33
C ARG A 83 4.70 -7.97 4.71
N ILE A 84 4.93 -9.24 5.03
CA ILE A 84 5.44 -9.66 6.34
C ILE A 84 6.91 -10.06 6.18
N LYS A 85 7.77 -9.45 7.00
CA LYS A 85 9.16 -9.84 7.18
C LYS A 85 9.35 -10.36 8.60
N ILE A 86 10.08 -11.47 8.75
CA ILE A 86 10.48 -11.98 10.06
C ILE A 86 11.96 -11.69 10.27
N ASP A 87 12.26 -10.92 11.31
CA ASP A 87 13.63 -10.60 11.72
C ASP A 87 13.99 -11.42 12.97
N GLU A 88 15.06 -12.19 12.86
CA GLU A 88 15.73 -12.80 14.01
C GLU A 88 16.63 -11.76 14.67
N PHE A 89 16.64 -11.71 16.00
CA PHE A 89 17.50 -10.80 16.76
C PHE A 89 17.85 -11.37 18.12
N SER A 90 18.97 -10.95 18.68
CA SER A 90 19.38 -11.29 20.05
C SER A 90 19.02 -10.16 21.01
N THR A 91 18.54 -10.51 22.21
CA THR A 91 18.37 -9.55 23.31
C THR A 91 19.72 -9.20 23.95
N ALA A 92 19.76 -8.15 24.78
CA ALA A 92 20.96 -7.84 25.58
C ALA A 92 21.36 -8.98 26.53
N SER A 93 20.42 -9.86 26.90
CA SER A 93 20.66 -11.07 27.69
C SER A 93 21.13 -12.28 26.86
N GLY A 94 21.32 -12.12 25.55
CA GLY A 94 21.78 -13.18 24.64
C GLY A 94 20.69 -14.13 24.16
N GLN A 95 19.41 -13.86 24.44
CA GLN A 95 18.30 -14.70 23.99
C GLN A 95 17.96 -14.38 22.55
N VAL A 96 17.94 -15.39 21.67
CA VAL A 96 17.43 -15.26 20.31
C VAL A 96 15.91 -15.19 20.34
N LYS A 97 15.36 -14.16 19.69
CA LYS A 97 13.93 -13.95 19.51
C LYS A 97 13.64 -13.56 18.06
N TYR A 98 12.38 -13.66 17.68
CA TYR A 98 11.90 -13.35 16.34
C TYR A 98 10.84 -12.26 16.42
N ARG A 99 10.94 -11.23 15.57
CA ARG A 99 9.90 -10.20 15.45
C ARG A 99 9.28 -10.21 14.06
N ALA A 100 7.98 -9.99 14.00
CA ALA A 100 7.31 -9.70 12.73
C ALA A 100 7.30 -8.19 12.48
N VAL A 101 7.79 -7.81 11.32
CA VAL A 101 7.67 -6.45 10.78
C VAL A 101 6.72 -6.53 9.59
N VAL A 102 5.61 -5.82 9.67
CA VAL A 102 4.63 -5.72 8.59
C VAL A 102 4.85 -4.40 7.88
N ASN A 103 5.23 -4.48 6.61
CA ASN A 103 5.27 -3.34 5.70
C ASN A 103 3.89 -3.19 5.08
N VAL A 104 3.24 -2.07 5.35
CA VAL A 104 1.86 -1.77 4.93
C VAL A 104 1.92 -0.66 3.90
N ASP A 105 1.44 -0.95 2.70
CA ASP A 105 1.24 0.02 1.63
C ASP A 105 -0.22 0.49 1.71
N TYR A 106 -0.43 1.80 1.77
CA TYR A 106 -1.76 2.41 1.94
C TYR A 106 -1.92 3.67 1.11
N SER A 107 -3.18 4.01 0.85
CA SER A 107 -3.55 5.18 0.08
C SER A 107 -4.67 5.98 0.72
N TYR A 108 -4.71 7.28 0.39
CA TYR A 108 -5.75 8.20 0.85
C TYR A 108 -5.84 9.45 -0.06
N ASP A 109 -7.00 10.11 -0.01
CA ASP A 109 -7.21 11.41 -0.63
C ASP A 109 -6.89 12.58 0.30
N LYS A 110 -6.59 13.72 -0.30
CA LYS A 110 -6.64 15.02 0.37
C LYS A 110 -7.82 15.85 -0.14
N TYR A 111 -8.32 16.78 0.68
CA TYR A 111 -9.12 17.89 0.19
C TYR A 111 -8.26 18.69 -0.78
N LEU A 112 -8.83 19.10 -1.91
CA LEU A 112 -8.16 20.02 -2.81
C LEU A 112 -7.83 21.28 -2.01
N SER A 113 -6.58 21.74 -2.05
CA SER A 113 -6.28 23.09 -1.56
C SER A 113 -6.92 24.04 -2.56
N ASP A 114 -8.09 24.57 -2.22
CA ASP A 114 -8.66 25.68 -2.96
C ASP A 114 -7.75 26.88 -2.68
N ASN A 115 -6.81 27.15 -3.59
CA ASN A 115 -6.01 28.37 -3.57
C ASN A 115 -6.99 29.51 -3.86
N ARG A 116 -7.59 30.04 -2.79
CA ARG A 116 -8.31 31.32 -2.81
C ARG A 116 -7.33 32.48 -2.87
#